data_AF-A0A7W4FL70-F1
#
_entry.id   AF-A0A7W4FL70-F1
#
_cell.length_a   1.000
_cell.length_b   1.000
_cell.length_c   1.000
_cell.angle_alpha   90.00
_cell.angle_beta   90.00
_cell.angle_gamma   90.00
#
_symmetry.space_group_name_H-M   'P 1'
#
loop_
_entity.id
_entity.type
_entity.pdbx_description
1 polymer ?
#
loop_
_entity_poly.entity_id
_entity_poly.type
_entity_poly.pdbx_seq_one_letter_code
_entity_poly.pdbx_strand_id
1 'polypeptide(L)'
;MNNNQQVVNFSVEIELVDNKANFTYYIGDDQVSGGGEVRTKTAAIYTLKQDTFNKGFLFSSATITGNCADDFLYVVNNNGKSITITDTDETSGTASIIFNVECNGTSYSSSDPQVINKEEI
;
A
#
# COMPACT_ATOMS: atom_id res chain seq x y z
N MET A 1 16.17 -22.08 -8.69
CA MET A 1 15.27 -21.32 -7.81
C MET A 1 14.91 -20.06 -8.56
N ASN A 2 13.69 -19.96 -9.06
CA ASN A 2 13.21 -18.74 -9.72
C ASN A 2 12.78 -17.76 -8.63
N ASN A 3 13.66 -16.81 -8.29
CA ASN A 3 13.35 -15.71 -7.38
C ASN A 3 12.50 -14.64 -8.10
N ASN A 4 11.40 -15.03 -8.74
CA ASN A 4 10.52 -14.07 -9.42
C ASN A 4 9.57 -13.45 -8.39
N GLN A 5 10.09 -12.51 -7.60
CA GLN A 5 9.23 -11.63 -6.82
C GLN A 5 8.40 -10.78 -7.79
N GLN A 6 7.08 -10.89 -7.73
CA GLN A 6 6.20 -10.04 -8.51
C GLN A 6 6.30 -8.60 -7.97
N VAL A 7 6.50 -7.62 -8.85
CA VAL A 7 6.50 -6.20 -8.47
C VAL A 7 5.27 -5.53 -9.07
N VAL A 8 4.48 -4.88 -8.22
CA VAL A 8 3.31 -4.11 -8.63
C VAL A 8 3.53 -2.65 -8.23
N ASN A 9 3.38 -1.73 -9.18
CA ASN A 9 3.57 -0.30 -8.94
C ASN A 9 2.21 0.40 -8.96
N PHE A 10 1.85 0.97 -7.81
CA PHE A 10 0.68 1.80 -7.64
C PHE A 10 1.06 3.28 -7.64
N SER A 11 0.26 4.09 -8.33
CA SER A 11 0.20 5.53 -8.09
C SER A 11 -0.93 5.82 -7.10
N VAL A 12 -0.67 6.70 -6.13
CA VAL A 12 -1.62 7.02 -5.05
C VAL A 12 -1.94 8.49 -5.09
N GLU A 13 -3.23 8.79 -5.15
CA GLU A 13 -3.77 10.13 -5.04
C GLU A 13 -4.50 10.27 -3.70
N ILE A 14 -4.22 11.37 -3.00
CA ILE A 14 -4.87 11.68 -1.72
C ILE A 14 -5.51 13.06 -1.81
N GLU A 15 -6.78 13.11 -1.44
CA GLU A 15 -7.56 14.33 -1.35
C GLU A 15 -8.21 14.46 0.03
N LEU A 16 -8.33 15.70 0.52
CA LEU A 16 -9.08 15.97 1.75
C LEU A 16 -10.53 16.28 1.39
N VAL A 17 -11.45 15.45 1.87
CA VAL A 17 -12.90 15.68 1.79
C VAL A 17 -13.45 15.64 3.20
N ASP A 18 -14.10 16.71 3.63
CA ASP A 18 -14.64 16.86 5.00
C ASP A 18 -13.60 16.55 6.11
N ASN A 19 -12.36 17.02 5.93
CA ASN A 19 -11.21 16.78 6.80
C ASN A 19 -10.78 15.30 6.92
N LYS A 20 -11.22 14.43 6.00
CA LYS A 20 -10.75 13.04 5.88
C LYS A 20 -9.90 12.88 4.63
N ALA A 21 -8.84 12.10 4.73
CA ALA A 21 -8.03 11.76 3.58
C ALA A 21 -8.68 10.60 2.80
N ASN A 22 -9.07 10.87 1.57
CA ASN A 22 -9.57 9.89 0.62
C ASN A 22 -8.41 9.44 -0.26
N PHE A 23 -8.14 8.14 -0.26
CA PHE A 23 -7.05 7.52 -1.01
C PHE A 23 -7.64 6.88 -2.27
N THR A 24 -7.03 7.17 -3.41
CA THR A 24 -7.35 6.54 -4.69
C THR A 24 -6.09 5.93 -5.28
N TYR A 25 -6.19 4.68 -5.71
CA TYR A 25 -5.05 3.89 -6.19
C TYR A 25 -5.18 3.64 -7.69
N TYR A 26 -4.05 3.60 -8.38
CA TYR A 26 -3.99 3.40 -9.83
C TYR A 26 -2.85 2.46 -10.20
N ILE A 27 -3.07 1.60 -11.20
CA ILE A 27 -2.00 0.89 -11.92
C ILE A 27 -2.01 1.42 -13.36
N GLY A 28 -0.95 2.12 -13.74
CA GLY A 28 -1.00 2.94 -14.96
C GLY A 28 -2.07 4.03 -14.81
N ASP A 29 -2.99 4.10 -15.77
CA ASP A 29 -4.10 5.06 -15.78
C ASP A 29 -5.40 4.48 -15.18
N ASP A 30 -5.43 3.17 -14.89
CA ASP A 30 -6.62 2.49 -14.41
C ASP A 30 -6.75 2.60 -12.90
N GLN A 31 -7.91 3.07 -12.43
CA GLN A 31 -8.25 3.10 -11.01
C GLN A 31 -8.51 1.69 -10.49
N VAL A 32 -7.92 1.35 -9.34
CA VAL A 32 -8.00 0.04 -8.70
C VAL A 32 -8.31 0.18 -7.20
N SER A 33 -8.61 -0.93 -6.52
CA SER A 33 -8.94 -0.95 -5.09
C SER A 33 -7.75 -0.66 -4.18
N GLY A 34 -6.51 -0.76 -4.68
CA GLY A 34 -5.27 -0.65 -3.90
C GLY A 34 -4.89 -1.91 -3.14
N GLY A 35 -5.77 -2.92 -3.11
CA GLY A 35 -5.47 -4.28 -2.65
C GLY A 35 -5.48 -5.26 -3.82
N GLY A 36 -5.63 -6.55 -3.53
CA GLY A 36 -5.71 -7.58 -4.57
C GLY A 36 -5.48 -9.00 -4.08
N GLU A 37 -5.50 -9.95 -5.02
CA GLU A 37 -5.06 -11.31 -4.75
C GLU A 37 -3.58 -11.46 -5.14
N VAL A 38 -2.77 -12.00 -4.23
CA VAL A 38 -1.37 -12.37 -4.48
C VAL A 38 -1.22 -13.88 -4.27
N ARG A 39 -0.34 -14.51 -5.07
CA ARG A 39 -0.14 -15.97 -5.11
C ARG A 39 1.33 -16.39 -5.00
N THR A 40 2.20 -15.40 -4.86
CA THR A 40 3.64 -15.53 -4.86
C THR A 40 4.21 -14.37 -4.05
N LYS A 41 5.47 -14.49 -3.61
CA LYS A 41 6.24 -13.37 -3.07
C LYS A 41 6.05 -12.09 -3.91
N THR A 42 5.49 -11.05 -3.29
CA THR A 42 5.11 -9.81 -3.99
C THR A 42 5.73 -8.59 -3.31
N ALA A 43 6.16 -7.62 -4.09
CA ALA A 43 6.49 -6.26 -3.63
C ALA A 43 5.53 -5.26 -4.29
N ALA A 44 4.60 -4.73 -3.51
CA ALA A 44 3.71 -3.65 -3.92
C ALA A 44 4.32 -2.30 -3.53
N ILE A 45 4.60 -1.46 -4.52
CA ILE A 45 5.21 -0.13 -4.34
C ILE A 45 4.12 0.92 -4.57
N TYR A 46 3.81 1.69 -3.53
CA TYR A 46 2.81 2.76 -3.58
C TYR A 46 3.52 4.10 -3.61
N THR A 47 3.36 4.85 -4.70
CA THR A 47 4.02 6.15 -4.89
C THR A 47 2.99 7.26 -4.98
N LEU A 48 3.16 8.33 -4.20
CA LEU A 48 2.27 9.48 -4.27
C LEU A 48 2.37 10.15 -5.65
N LYS A 49 1.21 10.49 -6.24
CA LYS A 49 1.18 11.37 -7.41
C LYS A 49 1.82 12.71 -7.08
N GLN A 50 2.40 13.34 -8.09
CA GLN A 50 3.11 14.61 -7.91
C GLN A 50 2.23 15.67 -7.25
N ASP A 51 0.96 15.80 -7.65
CA ASP A 51 0.03 16.77 -7.05
C ASP A 51 -0.29 16.46 -5.59
N THR A 52 -0.40 15.19 -5.22
CA THR A 52 -0.59 14.77 -3.82
C THR A 52 0.62 15.12 -2.96
N PHE A 53 1.83 14.86 -3.47
CA PHE A 53 3.05 15.28 -2.79
C PHE A 53 3.15 16.82 -2.69
N ASN A 54 2.80 17.55 -3.75
CA ASN A 54 2.80 19.02 -3.74
C ASN A 54 1.80 19.62 -2.72
N LYS A 55 0.72 18.90 -2.39
CA LYS A 55 -0.23 19.25 -1.31
C LYS A 55 0.36 19.04 0.10
N GLY A 56 1.52 18.38 0.22
CA GLY A 56 2.23 18.16 1.48
C GLY A 56 2.05 16.78 2.12
N PHE A 57 1.39 15.84 1.43
CA PHE A 57 1.23 14.48 1.93
C PHE A 57 2.52 13.68 1.85
N LEU A 58 2.79 12.90 2.91
CA LEU A 58 3.90 11.96 3.00
C LEU A 58 3.45 10.70 3.73
N PHE A 59 3.82 9.52 3.24
CA PHE A 59 3.69 8.27 3.99
C PHE A 59 4.55 8.32 5.26
N SER A 60 3.97 7.88 6.37
CA SER A 60 4.65 7.79 7.67
C SER A 60 4.77 6.36 8.17
N SER A 61 3.77 5.51 7.93
CA SER A 61 3.79 4.09 8.27
C SER A 61 2.68 3.30 7.57
N ALA A 62 2.66 1.98 7.76
CA ALA A 62 1.50 1.14 7.50
C ALA A 62 1.10 0.34 8.76
N THR A 63 -0.18 0.10 8.92
CA THR A 63 -0.74 -0.81 9.92
C THR A 63 -1.31 -2.01 9.20
N ILE A 64 -0.77 -3.20 9.50
CA ILE A 64 -1.15 -4.44 8.82
C ILE A 64 -1.81 -5.35 9.87
N THR A 65 -3.00 -5.85 9.55
CA THR A 65 -3.75 -6.77 10.42
C THR A 65 -4.33 -7.91 9.59
N GLY A 66 -4.69 -9.02 10.23
CA GLY A 66 -5.16 -10.22 9.53
C GLY A 66 -4.40 -11.47 9.96
N ASN A 67 -4.77 -12.62 9.39
CA ASN A 67 -4.21 -13.91 9.78
C ASN A 67 -2.84 -14.21 9.13
N CYS A 68 -2.52 -13.53 8.02
CA CYS A 68 -1.20 -13.58 7.38
C CYS A 68 -0.41 -12.27 7.54
N ALA A 69 -0.80 -11.39 8.48
CA ALA A 69 -0.19 -10.07 8.64
C ALA A 69 1.32 -10.13 8.95
N ASP A 70 1.77 -11.18 9.63
CA ASP A 70 3.18 -11.37 10.02
C ASP A 70 4.11 -11.61 8.81
N ASP A 71 3.55 -12.02 7.66
CA ASP A 71 4.30 -12.22 6.41
C ASP A 71 4.56 -10.92 5.66
N PHE A 72 3.89 -9.83 6.08
CA PHE A 72 4.01 -8.55 5.42
C PHE A 72 4.98 -7.62 6.15
N LEU A 73 5.90 -7.06 5.38
CA LEU A 73 6.83 -6.03 5.83
C LEU A 73 6.56 -4.73 5.06
N TYR A 74 6.72 -3.59 5.72
CA TYR A 74 6.68 -2.30 5.04
C TYR A 74 7.99 -1.52 5.19
N VAL A 75 8.32 -0.74 4.17
CA VAL A 75 9.42 0.23 4.19
C VAL A 75 8.93 1.54 3.60
N VAL A 76 9.06 2.63 4.36
CA VAL A 76 8.83 3.99 3.86
C VAL A 76 10.10 4.47 3.14
N ASN A 77 9.93 4.90 1.90
CA ASN A 77 11.02 5.25 0.98
C ASN A 77 10.93 6.71 0.55
N ASN A 78 12.03 7.23 -0.01
CA ASN A 78 12.08 8.55 -0.65
C ASN A 78 11.52 9.67 0.24
N ASN A 79 11.88 9.66 1.52
CA ASN A 79 11.40 10.62 2.53
C ASN A 79 9.87 10.70 2.61
N GLY A 80 9.17 9.56 2.51
CA GLY A 80 7.71 9.49 2.62
C GLY A 80 6.97 9.61 1.28
N LYS A 81 7.66 9.79 0.16
CA LYS A 81 6.99 9.86 -1.17
C LYS A 81 6.45 8.52 -1.64
N SER A 82 6.94 7.42 -1.08
CA SER A 82 6.51 6.08 -1.44
C SER A 82 6.63 5.14 -0.25
N ILE A 83 5.80 4.10 -0.23
CA ILE A 83 5.89 2.99 0.73
C ILE A 83 5.84 1.67 -0.03
N THR A 84 6.71 0.73 0.34
CA THR A 84 6.74 -0.62 -0.23
C THR A 84 6.18 -1.59 0.78
N ILE A 85 5.23 -2.42 0.35
CA ILE A 85 4.75 -3.59 1.10
C ILE A 85 5.34 -4.83 0.45
N THR A 86 6.00 -5.68 1.22
CA THR A 86 6.55 -6.96 0.79
C THR A 86 5.83 -8.09 1.49
N ASP A 87 5.27 -9.01 0.71
CA ASP A 87 4.75 -10.30 1.17
C ASP A 87 5.88 -11.34 1.06
N THR A 88 6.16 -12.09 2.13
CA THR A 88 7.15 -13.18 2.13
C THR A 88 6.60 -14.51 1.61
N ASP A 89 5.28 -14.62 1.40
CA ASP A 89 4.59 -15.80 0.86
C ASP A 89 4.73 -17.06 1.74
N GLU A 90 4.69 -16.87 3.06
CA GLU A 90 4.83 -17.97 4.03
C GLU A 90 3.48 -18.54 4.48
N THR A 91 2.42 -17.71 4.53
CA THR A 91 1.09 -18.07 5.06
C THR A 91 -0.04 -17.57 4.15
N SER A 92 -0.95 -18.47 3.80
CA SER A 92 -2.19 -18.09 3.10
C SER A 92 -3.21 -17.44 4.04
N GLY A 93 -3.93 -16.44 3.55
CA GLY A 93 -4.86 -15.68 4.38
C GLY A 93 -5.38 -14.39 3.75
N THR A 94 -5.91 -13.54 4.60
CA THR A 94 -6.33 -12.18 4.26
C THR A 94 -5.65 -11.20 5.21
N ALA A 95 -5.05 -10.17 4.63
CA ALA A 95 -4.47 -9.05 5.33
C ALA A 95 -5.17 -7.74 4.94
N SER A 96 -5.39 -6.89 5.93
CA SER A 96 -5.86 -5.52 5.79
C SER A 96 -4.67 -4.58 5.99
N ILE A 97 -4.41 -3.70 5.02
CA ILE A 97 -3.26 -2.79 5.04
C ILE A 97 -3.77 -1.35 5.12
N ILE A 98 -3.59 -0.68 6.24
CA ILE A 98 -3.96 0.73 6.39
C ILE A 98 -2.70 1.59 6.24
N PHE A 99 -2.67 2.49 5.26
CA PHE A 99 -1.59 3.45 5.09
C PHE A 99 -1.80 4.66 5.97
N ASN A 100 -0.78 5.04 6.73
CA ASN A 100 -0.76 6.28 7.49
C ASN A 100 0.09 7.31 6.76
N VAL A 101 -0.47 8.51 6.63
CA VAL A 101 0.19 9.66 6.01
C VAL A 101 0.17 10.85 6.95
N GLU A 102 1.13 11.74 6.80
CA GLU A 102 1.14 13.05 7.42
C GLU A 102 0.94 14.12 6.34
N CYS A 103 0.16 15.15 6.65
CA CYS A 103 0.09 16.37 5.86
C CYS A 103 0.05 17.57 6.81
N ASN A 104 1.02 18.47 6.69
CA ASN A 104 1.13 19.69 7.49
C ASN A 104 1.02 19.45 9.02
N GLY A 105 1.69 18.41 9.55
CA GLY A 105 1.67 18.06 10.97
C GLY A 105 0.41 17.34 11.46
N THR A 106 -0.52 17.00 10.56
CA THR A 106 -1.72 16.21 10.88
C THR A 106 -1.62 14.82 10.26
N SER A 107 -1.91 13.78 11.05
CA SER A 107 -1.93 12.41 10.57
C SER A 107 -3.30 12.01 10.03
N TYR A 108 -3.29 11.26 8.93
CA TYR A 108 -4.46 10.66 8.30
C TYR A 108 -4.19 9.20 7.99
N SER A 109 -5.25 8.40 7.92
CA SER A 109 -5.16 6.98 7.58
C SER A 109 -6.04 6.67 6.38
N SER A 110 -5.59 5.76 5.52
CA SER A 110 -6.40 5.26 4.42
C SER A 110 -7.60 4.46 4.93
N SER A 111 -8.60 4.32 4.08
CA SER A 111 -9.53 3.18 4.20
C SER A 111 -8.77 1.88 3.90
N ASP A 112 -9.31 0.74 4.32
CA ASP A 112 -8.69 -0.60 4.24
C ASP A 112 -8.62 -1.17 2.79
N PRO A 113 -7.47 -1.16 2.09
CA PRO A 113 -7.24 -2.06 0.96
C PRO A 113 -7.01 -3.49 1.48
N GLN A 114 -7.98 -4.36 1.22
CA GLN A 114 -7.90 -5.78 1.54
C GLN A 114 -7.02 -6.54 0.52
N VAL A 115 -6.11 -7.36 1.04
CA VAL A 115 -5.24 -8.26 0.25
C VAL A 115 -5.54 -9.71 0.64
N ILE A 116 -5.70 -10.57 -0.36
CA ILE A 116 -5.88 -12.01 -0.18
C ILE A 116 -4.59 -12.70 -0.64
N ASN A 117 -3.88 -13.34 0.29
CA ASN A 117 -2.74 -14.20 -0.02
C ASN A 117 -3.20 -15.65 -0.18
N LYS A 118 -2.94 -16.27 -1.33
CA LYS A 118 -3.31 -17.68 -1.62
C LYS A 118 -2.07 -18.49 -1.97
N GLU A 119 -2.03 -19.75 -1.53
CA GLU A 119 -0.97 -20.68 -1.97
C GLU A 119 -0.94 -20.81 -3.50
N GLU A 120 0.27 -20.98 -4.05
CA GLU A 120 0.49 -21.34 -5.45
C GLU A 120 -0.14 -22.72 -5.72
N ILE A 121 -0.97 -22.84 -6.77
CA ILE A 121 -1.67 -24.09 -7.15
C ILE A 121 -0.83 -24.86 -8.17
#